data_AF-A0A6M3XP81-F1
#
_entry.id   AF-A0A6M3XP81-F1
#
_cell.length_a   1.000
_cell.length_b   1.000
_cell.length_c   1.000
_cell.angle_alpha   90.00
_cell.angle_beta   90.00
_cell.angle_gamma   90.00
#
_symmetry.space_group_name_H-M   'P 1'
#
loop_
_entity.id
_entity.type
_entity.pdbx_description
1 polymer ?
#
loop_
_entity_poly.entity_id
_entity_poly.type
_entity_poly.pdbx_seq_one_letter_code
_entity_poly.pdbx_strand_id
1 'polypeptide(L)'
;MVLLEEIMQIKSLTLKNYMCFDENVYIEFPLEDCSTLIIGNNQDSNGMSSNESGKTSFASAPFWILFGNHYSEDASADDVIRKGTTQCLGSLELIDNSDLIKITRKRGTTNTLEFYVNDRSMNENITVPSKVQETINNYFGIKGTPKQVI
;
A
#
# COMPACT_ATOMS: atom_id res chain seq x y z
N MET A 1 34.99 5.59 -5.47
CA MET A 1 33.70 6.27 -5.21
C MET A 1 32.64 5.33 -5.71
N VAL A 2 32.06 4.51 -4.82
CA VAL A 2 30.97 3.61 -5.18
C VAL A 2 29.71 4.48 -5.16
N LEU A 3 29.04 4.60 -6.30
CA LEU A 3 27.68 5.12 -6.33
C LEU A 3 26.87 4.11 -5.51
N LEU A 4 26.39 4.51 -4.33
CA LEU A 4 25.35 3.75 -3.65
C LEU A 4 24.19 3.72 -4.64
N GLU A 5 23.85 2.52 -5.13
CA GLU A 5 22.63 2.34 -5.91
C GLU A 5 21.48 2.86 -5.06
N GLU A 6 20.59 3.66 -5.65
CA GLU A 6 19.39 4.13 -4.99
C GLU A 6 18.52 2.90 -4.71
N ILE A 7 18.59 2.40 -3.48
CA ILE A 7 17.89 1.20 -3.05
C ILE A 7 16.65 1.65 -2.29
N MET A 8 15.49 1.35 -2.87
CA MET A 8 14.21 1.42 -2.18
C MET A 8 13.82 0.02 -1.71
N GLN A 9 13.58 -0.13 -0.41
CA GLN A 9 13.17 -1.39 0.20
C GLN A 9 11.87 -1.22 0.97
N ILE A 10 10.98 -2.20 0.87
CA ILE A 10 9.84 -2.29 1.78
C ILE A 10 10.38 -2.81 3.12
N LYS A 11 10.13 -2.07 4.20
CA LYS A 11 10.47 -2.47 5.56
C LYS A 11 9.31 -3.18 6.23
N SER A 12 8.11 -2.61 6.15
CA SER A 12 6.92 -3.26 6.71
C SER A 12 5.64 -2.89 5.98
N LEU A 13 4.66 -3.80 6.09
CA LEU A 13 3.30 -3.62 5.58
C LEU A 13 2.32 -3.97 6.69
N THR A 14 1.43 -3.03 6.99
CA THR A 14 0.28 -3.23 7.88
C THR A 14 -1.01 -3.11 7.10
N LEU A 15 -1.93 -4.06 7.23
CA LEU A 15 -3.26 -4.01 6.62
C LEU A 15 -4.35 -4.24 7.66
N LYS A 16 -5.45 -3.51 7.51
CA LYS A 16 -6.68 -3.69 8.27
C LYS A 16 -7.88 -3.58 7.35
N ASN A 17 -8.71 -4.62 7.34
CA ASN A 17 -9.93 -4.71 6.53
C ASN A 17 -9.69 -4.45 5.03
N TYR A 18 -8.51 -4.79 4.52
CA TYR A 18 -8.14 -4.60 3.12
C TYR A 18 -8.47 -5.87 2.33
N MET A 19 -9.38 -5.79 1.36
CA MET A 19 -9.77 -6.94 0.53
C MET A 19 -10.18 -8.16 1.37
N CYS A 20 -9.45 -9.27 1.23
CA CYS A 20 -9.67 -10.51 1.97
C CYS A 20 -8.98 -10.55 3.35
N PHE A 21 -8.24 -9.51 3.73
CA PHE A 21 -7.54 -9.41 5.02
C PHE A 21 -8.44 -8.73 6.05
N ASP A 22 -8.50 -9.29 7.26
CA ASP A 22 -9.24 -8.77 8.40
C ASP A 22 -8.37 -7.79 9.20
N GLU A 23 -8.46 -7.81 10.53
CA GLU A 23 -7.64 -6.97 11.40
C GLU A 23 -6.33 -7.69 11.75
N ASN A 24 -5.23 -6.93 11.85
CA ASN A 24 -3.91 -7.35 12.36
C ASN A 24 -2.98 -8.07 11.37
N VAL A 25 -3.07 -7.79 10.06
CA VAL A 25 -1.99 -8.18 9.16
C VAL A 25 -0.83 -7.22 9.36
N TYR A 26 0.30 -7.77 9.82
CA TYR A 26 1.57 -7.07 9.94
C TYR A 26 2.67 -7.99 9.40
N ILE A 27 3.44 -7.47 8.45
CA ILE A 27 4.62 -8.16 7.92
C ILE A 27 5.80 -7.21 7.96
N GLU A 28 6.89 -7.68 8.55
CA GLU A 28 8.21 -7.06 8.46
C GLU A 28 9.01 -7.83 7.41
N PHE A 29 9.61 -7.09 6.47
CA PHE A 29 10.39 -7.67 5.39
C PHE A 29 11.88 -7.62 5.74
N PRO A 30 12.66 -8.66 5.41
CA PRO A 30 14.11 -8.59 5.53
C PRO A 30 14.66 -7.44 4.68
N LEU A 31 15.57 -6.66 5.24
CA LEU A 31 16.28 -5.57 4.55
C LEU A 31 17.50 -6.05 3.77
N GLU A 32 17.72 -7.36 3.73
CA GLU A 32 18.73 -7.98 2.88
C GLU A 32 18.25 -7.95 1.42
N ASP A 33 19.19 -7.85 0.47
CA ASP A 33 18.89 -7.91 -0.97
C ASP A 33 18.47 -9.34 -1.35
N CYS A 34 17.21 -9.67 -1.05
CA CYS A 34 16.62 -10.98 -1.24
C CYS A 34 15.18 -10.89 -1.76
N SER A 35 14.80 -11.90 -2.54
CA SER A 35 13.43 -12.03 -3.02
C SER A 35 12.52 -12.59 -1.91
N THR A 36 11.42 -11.90 -1.62
CA THR A 36 10.38 -12.43 -0.72
C THR A 36 9.38 -13.27 -1.53
N LEU A 37 9.25 -14.55 -1.19
CA LEU A 37 8.28 -15.46 -1.82
C LEU A 37 6.99 -15.54 -0.99
N ILE A 38 5.86 -15.13 -1.59
CA ILE A 38 4.53 -15.22 -0.98
C ILE A 38 3.85 -16.50 -1.47
N ILE A 39 3.68 -17.48 -0.59
CA ILE A 39 3.00 -18.75 -0.87
C ILE A 39 1.66 -18.77 -0.14
N GLY A 40 0.62 -19.24 -0.83
CA GLY A 40 -0.69 -19.44 -0.25
C GLY A 40 -1.41 -20.57 -0.97
N ASN A 41 -1.98 -21.48 -0.19
CA ASN A 41 -2.78 -22.60 -0.71
C ASN A 41 -4.23 -22.16 -0.87
N ASN A 42 -4.83 -22.45 -2.01
CA ASN A 42 -6.29 -22.33 -2.17
C ASN A 42 -6.91 -23.53 -1.44
N GLN A 43 -7.84 -23.30 -0.51
CA GLN A 43 -8.52 -24.38 0.23
C GLN A 43 -9.82 -24.82 -0.44
N ASP A 44 -9.91 -24.67 -1.74
CA ASP A 44 -11.16 -24.90 -2.46
C ASP A 44 -11.31 -26.37 -2.82
N SER A 45 -12.38 -26.97 -2.28
CA SER A 45 -12.93 -28.25 -2.69
C SER A 45 -13.33 -28.22 -4.18
N ASN A 46 -13.02 -29.30 -4.91
CA ASN A 46 -13.37 -29.58 -6.31
C ASN A 46 -14.54 -28.75 -6.86
N GLY A 47 -14.23 -27.67 -7.59
CA GLY A 47 -15.22 -26.93 -8.40
C GLY A 47 -15.20 -25.41 -8.27
N MET A 48 -14.49 -24.83 -7.30
CA MET A 48 -14.27 -23.38 -7.26
C MET A 48 -13.01 -23.02 -8.03
N SER A 49 -13.17 -22.15 -9.03
CA SER A 49 -12.10 -21.68 -9.92
C SER A 49 -11.29 -20.53 -9.31
N SER A 50 -11.29 -20.40 -7.99
CA SER A 50 -10.92 -19.16 -7.32
C SER A 50 -9.51 -19.22 -6.75
N ASN A 51 -8.69 -18.25 -7.16
CA ASN A 51 -7.36 -17.98 -6.62
C ASN A 51 -7.44 -17.25 -5.27
N GLU A 52 -8.23 -17.78 -4.34
CA GLU A 52 -8.79 -17.09 -3.16
C GLU A 52 -7.87 -16.98 -1.94
N SER A 53 -6.60 -17.41 -2.02
CA SER A 53 -5.71 -17.34 -0.86
C SER A 53 -5.16 -15.92 -0.55
N GLY A 54 -5.65 -14.88 -1.22
CA GLY A 54 -5.28 -13.48 -0.95
C GLY A 54 -3.91 -13.02 -1.46
N LYS A 55 -3.18 -13.83 -2.23
CA LYS A 55 -1.82 -13.49 -2.74
C LYS A 55 -1.81 -12.21 -3.58
N THR A 56 -2.72 -12.10 -4.55
CA THR A 56 -2.81 -10.90 -5.41
C THR A 56 -3.21 -9.68 -4.61
N SER A 57 -4.16 -9.82 -3.68
CA SER A 57 -4.54 -8.74 -2.77
C SER A 57 -3.36 -8.29 -1.91
N PHE A 58 -2.57 -9.22 -1.38
CA PHE A 58 -1.37 -8.86 -0.62
C PHE A 58 -0.38 -8.08 -1.48
N ALA A 59 -0.08 -8.59 -2.67
CA ALA A 59 0.85 -7.95 -3.60
C ALA A 59 0.36 -6.58 -4.09
N SER A 60 -0.96 -6.37 -4.20
CA SER A 60 -1.54 -5.10 -4.62
C SER A 60 -1.56 -4.03 -3.53
N ALA A 61 -1.43 -4.42 -2.26
CA ALA A 61 -1.63 -3.49 -1.15
C ALA A 61 -0.61 -2.34 -1.12
N PRO A 62 0.72 -2.57 -1.32
CA PRO A 62 1.68 -1.48 -1.43
C PRO A 62 1.35 -0.48 -2.55
N PHE A 63 0.88 -0.96 -3.71
CA PHE A 63 0.49 -0.10 -4.83
C PHE A 63 -0.73 0.75 -4.49
N TRP A 64 -1.73 0.17 -3.83
CA TRP A 64 -2.89 0.94 -3.38
C TRP A 64 -2.49 1.98 -2.32
N ILE A 65 -1.62 1.65 -1.37
CA ILE A 65 -1.15 2.60 -0.35
C ILE A 65 -0.42 3.77 -1.03
N LEU A 66 0.52 3.48 -1.94
CA LEU A 66 1.33 4.48 -2.64
C LEU A 66 0.52 5.34 -3.60
N PHE A 67 -0.33 4.74 -4.43
CA PHE A 67 -0.94 5.41 -5.59
C PHE A 67 -2.44 5.60 -5.49
N GLY A 68 -3.11 4.89 -4.58
CA GLY A 68 -4.57 4.91 -4.44
C GLY A 68 -5.31 4.10 -5.49
N ASN A 69 -4.60 3.46 -6.42
CA ASN A 69 -5.20 2.73 -7.53
C ASN A 69 -5.29 1.23 -7.22
N HIS A 70 -6.32 0.61 -7.81
CA HIS A 70 -6.47 -0.83 -7.85
C HIS A 70 -5.67 -1.42 -9.02
N TYR A 71 -5.39 -2.74 -8.98
CA TYR A 71 -4.67 -3.43 -10.06
C TYR A 71 -5.56 -3.71 -11.30
N SER A 72 -6.88 -3.63 -11.13
CA SER A 72 -7.88 -3.84 -12.18
C SER A 72 -8.55 -2.52 -12.53
N GLU A 73 -8.64 -2.20 -13.83
CA GLU A 73 -9.29 -1.00 -14.36
C GLU A 73 -10.79 -0.98 -14.10
N ASP A 74 -11.42 -2.14 -13.90
CA ASP A 74 -12.86 -2.30 -13.68
C ASP A 74 -13.26 -2.23 -12.19
N ALA A 75 -12.30 -2.14 -11.27
CA ALA A 75 -12.57 -2.13 -9.84
C ALA A 75 -12.95 -0.72 -9.36
N SER A 76 -13.97 -0.67 -8.50
CA SER A 76 -14.33 0.53 -7.76
C SER A 76 -13.27 0.86 -6.70
N ALA A 77 -13.12 2.14 -6.39
CA ALA A 77 -12.25 2.60 -5.31
C ALA A 77 -12.62 2.01 -3.93
N ASP A 78 -13.87 1.57 -3.75
CA ASP A 78 -14.35 0.95 -2.51
C ASP A 78 -14.12 -0.57 -2.45
N ASP A 79 -13.72 -1.20 -3.56
CA ASP A 79 -13.50 -2.67 -3.61
C ASP A 79 -12.33 -3.10 -2.72
N VAL A 80 -11.47 -2.16 -2.33
CA VAL A 80 -10.40 -2.37 -1.34
C VAL A 80 -10.92 -2.59 0.08
N ILE A 81 -12.19 -2.26 0.36
CA ILE A 81 -12.80 -2.44 1.68
C ILE A 81 -13.30 -3.88 1.78
N ARG A 82 -12.83 -4.60 2.80
CA ARG A 82 -13.31 -5.95 3.12
C ARG A 82 -14.83 -5.97 3.24
N LYS A 83 -15.48 -6.89 2.54
CA LYS A 83 -16.92 -7.09 2.59
C LYS A 83 -17.40 -7.27 4.05
N GLY A 84 -18.44 -6.54 4.41
CA GLY A 84 -18.98 -6.51 5.78
C GLY A 84 -18.32 -5.49 6.71
N THR A 85 -17.37 -4.70 6.21
CA THR A 85 -16.78 -3.56 6.92
C THR A 85 -17.06 -2.25 6.18
N THR A 86 -16.82 -1.11 6.83
CA THR A 86 -17.10 0.23 6.28
C THR A 86 -15.85 1.04 5.97
N GLN A 87 -14.67 0.53 6.35
CA GLN A 87 -13.40 1.21 6.17
C GLN A 87 -12.24 0.22 6.18
N CYS A 88 -11.19 0.55 5.44
CA CYS A 88 -9.91 -0.15 5.44
C CYS A 88 -8.73 0.82 5.66
N LEU A 89 -7.60 0.26 6.09
CA LEU A 89 -6.36 0.98 6.30
C LEU A 89 -5.19 0.14 5.80
N GLY A 90 -4.24 0.81 5.15
CA GLY A 90 -2.93 0.26 4.84
C GLY A 90 -1.85 1.22 5.29
N SER A 91 -0.77 0.70 5.89
CA SER A 91 0.43 1.45 6.22
C SER A 91 1.64 0.75 5.66
N LEU A 92 2.47 1.49 4.92
CA LEU A 92 3.68 1.00 4.28
C LEU A 92 4.86 1.79 4.83
N GLU A 93 5.85 1.08 5.39
CA GLU A 93 7.14 1.66 5.71
C GLU A 93 8.16 1.25 4.65
N LEU A 94 8.86 2.24 4.11
CA LEU A 94 9.93 2.06 3.13
C LEU A 94 11.24 2.62 3.69
N ILE A 95 12.34 2.04 3.25
CA ILE A 95 13.66 2.67 3.34
C ILE A 95 14.01 3.12 1.92
N ASP A 96 14.20 4.41 1.75
CA ASP A 96 14.67 5.00 0.49
C ASP A 96 16.01 5.68 0.78
N ASN A 97 17.10 5.07 0.32
CA ASN A 97 18.45 5.47 0.69
C ASN A 97 18.65 5.48 2.23
N SER A 98 18.65 6.66 2.85
CA SER A 98 18.75 6.84 4.31
C SER A 98 17.44 7.24 4.98
N ASP A 99 16.40 7.52 4.19
CA ASP A 99 15.14 8.03 4.69
C ASP A 99 14.20 6.89 5.08
N LEU A 100 13.68 6.95 6.30
CA LEU A 100 12.57 6.12 6.73
C LEU A 100 11.27 6.81 6.31
N ILE A 101 10.59 6.23 5.34
CA ILE A 101 9.32 6.73 4.82
C ILE A 101 8.18 5.93 5.40
N LYS A 102 7.11 6.63 5.78
CA LYS A 102 5.84 6.00 6.17
C LYS A 102 4.67 6.63 5.45
N ILE A 103 3.87 5.81 4.79
CA ILE A 103 2.64 6.22 4.11
C ILE A 103 1.48 5.43 4.69
N THR A 104 0.46 6.15 5.18
CA THR A 104 -0.76 5.54 5.70
C THR A 104 -1.95 6.01 4.88
N ARG A 105 -2.68 5.07 4.30
CA ARG A 105 -3.90 5.34 3.54
C ARG A 105 -5.10 4.70 4.21
N LYS A 106 -6.19 5.47 4.30
CA LYS A 106 -7.49 5.02 4.76
C LYS A 106 -8.54 5.29 3.69
N ARG A 107 -9.43 4.31 3.47
CA ARG A 107 -10.63 4.44 2.64
C ARG A 107 -11.86 4.04 3.46
N GLY A 108 -12.98 4.76 3.31
CA GLY A 108 -14.24 4.46 3.99
C GLY A 108 -15.02 5.71 4.32
N THR A 109 -15.63 5.76 5.52
CA THR A 109 -16.38 6.95 5.99
C THR A 109 -15.57 8.24 5.92
N THR A 110 -14.26 8.16 6.16
CA THR A 110 -13.33 9.26 5.92
C THR A 110 -12.11 8.74 5.19
N ASN A 111 -11.73 9.43 4.11
CA ASN A 111 -10.53 9.13 3.35
C ASN A 111 -9.38 9.98 3.89
N THR A 112 -8.29 9.33 4.30
CA THR A 112 -7.08 10.01 4.77
C THR A 112 -5.86 9.45 4.06
N LEU A 113 -4.87 10.32 3.88
CA LEU A 113 -3.55 9.97 3.37
C LEU A 113 -2.54 10.76 4.18
N GLU A 114 -1.63 10.04 4.81
CA GLU A 114 -0.58 10.59 5.67
C GLU A 114 0.77 10.17 5.11
N PHE A 115 1.72 11.09 5.11
CA PHE A 115 3.05 10.87 4.57
C PHE A 115 4.10 11.44 5.52
N TYR A 116 5.03 10.59 5.95
CA TYR A 116 6.11 10.93 6.86
C TYR A 116 7.46 10.55 6.25
N VAL A 117 8.47 11.37 6.53
CA VAL A 117 9.89 11.12 6.22
C VAL A 117 10.68 11.36 7.50
N ASN A 118 11.38 10.34 8.00
CA ASN A 118 12.13 10.38 9.26
C ASN A 118 11.30 10.94 10.43
N ASP A 119 10.11 10.36 10.62
CA ASP A 119 9.09 10.75 11.62
C ASP A 119 8.53 12.18 11.50
N ARG A 120 8.94 12.94 10.48
CA ARG A 120 8.39 14.26 10.18
C ARG A 120 7.23 14.16 9.22
N SER A 121 6.09 14.75 9.57
CA SER A 121 4.95 14.82 8.65
C SER A 121 5.27 15.75 7.48
N MET A 122 5.07 15.25 6.27
CA MET A 122 5.20 16.01 5.03
C MET A 122 3.87 16.65 4.61
N ASN A 123 2.79 16.40 5.37
CA ASN A 123 1.44 16.87 5.10
C ASN A 123 0.78 17.58 6.30
N GLU A 124 1.58 18.10 7.24
CA GLU A 124 1.14 18.78 8.48
C GLU A 124 0.04 19.83 8.27
N ASN A 125 0.07 20.56 7.14
CA ASN A 125 -0.91 21.59 6.79
C ASN A 125 -1.80 21.20 5.59
N ILE A 126 -1.77 19.94 5.16
CA ILE A 126 -2.48 19.44 3.98
C ILE A 126 -3.42 18.32 4.41
N THR A 127 -4.71 18.65 4.51
CA THR A 127 -5.76 17.71 4.92
C THR A 127 -6.45 17.03 3.72
N VAL A 128 -6.23 17.54 2.50
CA VAL A 128 -6.87 17.01 1.29
C VAL A 128 -6.02 15.88 0.70
N PRO A 129 -6.53 14.63 0.61
CA PRO A 129 -5.73 13.47 0.18
C PRO A 129 -5.09 13.61 -1.20
N SER A 130 -5.75 14.26 -2.17
CA SER A 130 -5.19 14.49 -3.50
C SER A 130 -3.94 15.39 -3.47
N LYS A 131 -3.89 16.37 -2.55
CA LYS A 131 -2.72 17.21 -2.34
C LYS A 131 -1.59 16.48 -1.63
N VAL A 132 -1.92 15.58 -0.69
CA VAL A 132 -0.91 14.70 -0.10
C VAL A 132 -0.34 13.74 -1.17
N GLN A 133 -1.17 13.25 -2.09
CA GLN A 133 -0.69 12.44 -3.22
C GLN A 133 0.29 13.21 -4.11
N GLU A 134 0.01 14.48 -4.41
CA GLU A 134 0.95 15.33 -5.16
C GLU A 134 2.31 15.42 -4.44
N THR A 135 2.31 15.58 -3.11
CA THR A 135 3.55 15.57 -2.30
C THR A 135 4.30 14.23 -2.41
N ILE A 136 3.62 13.09 -2.31
CA ILE A 136 4.22 11.76 -2.45
C ILE A 136 4.82 11.59 -3.85
N ASN A 137 4.07 11.95 -4.90
CA ASN A 137 4.53 11.83 -6.28
C ASN A 137 5.77 12.71 -6.53
N ASN A 138 5.78 13.93 -5.99
CA ASN A 138 6.92 14.84 -6.11
C ASN A 138 8.15 14.31 -5.37
N TYR A 139 7.96 13.72 -4.17
CA TYR A 139 9.06 13.12 -3.40
C TYR A 139 9.73 11.98 -4.18
N PHE A 140 8.94 11.06 -4.74
CA PHE A 140 9.45 9.94 -5.53
C PHE A 140 9.77 10.28 -7.00
N GLY A 141 9.68 11.55 -7.41
CA GLY A 141 9.95 11.97 -8.79
C GLY A 141 9.02 11.37 -9.85
N ILE A 142 7.81 10.95 -9.47
CA ILE A 142 6.85 10.28 -10.35
C ILE A 142 6.21 11.30 -11.28
N LYS A 143 6.56 11.23 -12.57
CA LYS A 143 6.00 12.10 -13.61
C LYS A 143 4.67 11.55 -14.12
N GLY A 144 3.60 12.29 -13.87
CA GLY A 144 2.22 11.94 -14.23
C GLY A 144 1.46 11.40 -13.02
N THR A 145 0.32 12.01 -12.71
CA THR A 145 -0.55 11.53 -11.63
C THR A 145 -1.26 10.28 -12.13
N PRO A 146 -1.09 9.10 -11.49
CA PRO A 146 -1.99 7.98 -11.74
C PRO A 146 -3.42 8.51 -11.55
N LYS A 147 -4.29 8.27 -12.54
CA LYS A 147 -5.67 8.76 -12.48
C LYS A 147 -6.30 8.14 -11.24
N GLN A 148 -6.54 8.95 -10.22
CA GLN A 148 -7.14 8.48 -8.99
C GLN A 148 -8.60 8.08 -9.29
N VAL A 149 -8.96 6.85 -8.95
CA VAL A 149 -10.37 6.46 -8.90
C VAL A 149 -10.94 7.09 -7.63
N ILE A 150 -11.72 8.16 -7.78
CA ILE A 150 -12.40 8.86 -6.68
C ILE A 150 -13.56 7.99 -6.20
#